data_AF-A0A1G6FJ21-F1
#
_entry.id   AF-A0A1G6FJ21-F1
#
_cell.length_a   1.000
_cell.length_b   1.000
_cell.length_c   1.000
_cell.angle_alpha   90.00
_cell.angle_beta   90.00
_cell.angle_gamma   90.00
#
_symmetry.space_group_name_H-M   'P 1'
#
loop_
_entity.id
_entity.type
_entity.pdbx_description
1 polymer ?
#
loop_
_entity_poly.entity_id
_entity_poly.type
_entity_poly.pdbx_seq_one_letter_code
_entity_poly.pdbx_strand_id
1 'polypeptide(L)'
;MVRFEIKKIFSRAGGKLALLLLFIILVIVSVFAVRYVDYTDENGNNTYGFQAVRLLRERKSEWSGYLTEDVFAAVIKENAAIEATPEAKSKDFHENNKAYAKKQGFSDIRDIINSSLSSFREYNYYLIDGANVDDSKYVYQRRISTLQEWLNSDEAKDRYSASQKEFFLEKYQELDTPLYYEDADGWKALLEYSQTIIMLTMLILSFLVCGIFSGEYQLKADAVFFSTAEGRRKGIRAKMLAGLVMITIVYWGMVIIYSLVVLGILGTSGWNCPIQTSLYGWKSLYNITFFEDYLGSSAFISKTMVFCTSVWPRVTQFHSDHT
;
A
#
# COMPACT_ATOMS: atom_id res chain seq x y z
N MET A 1 -10.97 -27.85 23.72
CA MET A 1 -9.76 -27.17 24.23
C MET A 1 -9.46 -25.86 23.50
N VAL A 2 -9.34 -25.85 22.16
CA VAL A 2 -9.01 -24.62 21.38
C VAL A 2 -9.94 -23.43 21.68
N ARG A 3 -11.26 -23.63 21.67
CA ARG A 3 -12.25 -22.59 22.03
C ARG A 3 -12.04 -22.00 23.44
N PHE A 4 -11.61 -22.83 24.39
CA PHE A 4 -11.34 -22.39 25.76
C PHE A 4 -10.09 -21.51 25.81
N GLU A 5 -9.01 -21.89 25.10
CA GLU A 5 -7.80 -21.08 24.99
C GLU A 5 -8.09 -19.73 24.33
N ILE A 6 -8.88 -19.69 23.23
CA ILE A 6 -9.29 -18.44 22.60
C ILE A 6 -10.09 -17.56 23.57
N LYS A 7 -11.08 -18.13 24.26
CA LYS A 7 -11.87 -17.40 25.27
C LYS A 7 -10.97 -16.86 26.39
N LYS A 8 -9.98 -17.63 26.82
CA LYS A 8 -9.01 -17.23 27.86
C LYS A 8 -8.17 -16.03 27.44
N ILE A 9 -7.70 -15.98 26.20
CA ILE A 9 -6.92 -14.86 25.65
C ILE A 9 -7.73 -13.55 25.76
N PHE A 10 -8.96 -13.54 25.25
CA PHE A 10 -9.79 -12.32 25.19
C PHE A 10 -10.52 -11.96 26.49
N SER A 11 -10.64 -12.89 27.43
CA SER A 11 -11.26 -12.60 28.74
C SER A 11 -10.33 -11.83 29.68
N ARG A 12 -9.01 -11.90 29.45
CA ARG A 12 -7.98 -11.22 30.27
C ARG A 12 -7.93 -9.72 29.95
N ALA A 13 -7.54 -8.91 30.94
CA ALA A 13 -7.36 -7.47 30.78
C ALA A 13 -6.43 -7.12 29.61
N GLY A 14 -5.32 -7.84 29.45
CA GLY A 14 -4.39 -7.66 28.33
C GLY A 14 -5.01 -7.94 26.96
N GLY A 15 -5.86 -8.97 26.84
CA GLY A 15 -6.57 -9.27 25.60
C GLY A 15 -7.60 -8.20 25.23
N LYS A 16 -8.33 -7.70 26.22
CA LYS A 16 -9.29 -6.59 26.04
C LYS A 16 -8.57 -5.29 25.66
N LEU A 17 -7.45 -4.99 26.31
CA LEU A 17 -6.63 -3.82 26.01
C LEU A 17 -6.07 -3.89 24.57
N ALA A 18 -5.57 -5.06 24.15
CA ALA A 18 -5.08 -5.26 22.79
C ALA A 18 -6.17 -5.02 21.74
N LEU A 19 -7.39 -5.53 21.96
CA LEU A 19 -8.53 -5.27 21.06
C LEU A 19 -8.90 -3.79 21.00
N LEU A 20 -8.90 -3.09 22.15
CA LEU A 20 -9.15 -1.65 22.21
C LEU A 20 -8.07 -0.88 21.41
N LEU A 21 -6.80 -1.24 21.58
CA LEU A 21 -5.70 -0.62 20.83
C LEU A 21 -5.81 -0.88 19.33
N LEU A 22 -6.15 -2.11 18.92
CA LEU A 22 -6.40 -2.43 17.51
C LEU A 22 -7.54 -1.57 16.93
N PHE A 23 -8.63 -1.40 17.68
CA PHE A 23 -9.74 -0.54 17.28
C PHE A 23 -9.32 0.92 17.13
N ILE A 24 -8.57 1.47 18.10
CA ILE A 24 -8.05 2.84 18.03
C ILE A 24 -7.15 3.02 16.81
N ILE A 25 -6.24 2.08 16.56
CA ILE A 25 -5.34 2.12 15.40
C ILE A 25 -6.12 2.03 14.09
N LEU A 26 -7.11 1.13 14.01
CA LEU A 26 -7.99 1.03 12.84
C LEU A 26 -8.65 2.37 12.54
N VAL A 27 -9.23 3.04 13.54
CA VAL A 27 -9.87 4.35 13.37
C VAL A 27 -8.86 5.40 12.93
N ILE A 28 -7.73 5.51 13.61
CA ILE A 28 -6.69 6.52 13.30
C ILE A 28 -6.16 6.33 11.87
N VAL A 29 -5.75 5.12 11.51
CA VAL A 29 -5.19 4.84 10.18
C VAL A 29 -6.25 5.01 9.09
N SER A 30 -7.51 4.62 9.35
CA SER A 30 -8.61 4.87 8.39
C SER A 30 -8.84 6.37 8.17
N VAL A 31 -8.75 7.20 9.22
CA VAL A 31 -8.85 8.66 9.08
C VAL A 31 -7.71 9.21 8.22
N PHE A 32 -6.47 8.75 8.43
CA PHE A 32 -5.35 9.16 7.58
C PHE A 32 -5.55 8.72 6.13
N ALA A 33 -5.95 7.48 5.89
CA ALA A 33 -6.23 6.97 4.54
C ALA A 33 -7.34 7.75 3.84
N VAL A 34 -8.41 8.13 4.56
CA VAL A 34 -9.48 8.96 3.97
C VAL A 34 -9.03 10.39 3.70
N ARG A 35 -8.17 10.96 4.55
CA ARG A 35 -7.63 12.32 4.38
C ARG A 35 -6.49 12.42 3.37
N TYR A 36 -5.98 11.27 2.89
CA TYR A 36 -5.03 11.21 1.79
C TYR A 36 -5.62 11.77 0.50
N VAL A 37 -6.93 11.59 0.31
CA VAL A 37 -7.65 12.15 -0.83
C VAL A 37 -8.32 13.46 -0.40
N ASP A 38 -7.85 14.55 -0.99
CA ASP A 38 -8.40 15.88 -0.80
C ASP A 38 -8.77 16.54 -2.13
N TYR A 39 -9.63 17.53 -2.06
CA TYR A 39 -10.06 18.32 -3.20
C TYR A 39 -9.78 19.80 -2.92
N THR A 40 -9.04 20.44 -3.81
CA THR A 40 -8.74 21.86 -3.75
C THR A 40 -9.77 22.64 -4.55
N ASP A 41 -10.47 23.59 -3.93
CA ASP A 41 -11.45 24.43 -4.62
C ASP A 41 -10.80 25.58 -5.42
N GLU A 42 -11.61 26.30 -6.21
CA GLU A 42 -11.16 27.45 -7.01
C GLU A 42 -10.57 28.59 -6.18
N ASN A 43 -10.86 28.62 -4.87
CA ASN A 43 -10.31 29.58 -3.94
C ASN A 43 -9.01 29.10 -3.30
N GLY A 44 -8.54 27.88 -3.57
CA GLY A 44 -7.30 27.33 -3.02
C GLY A 44 -7.45 26.63 -1.66
N ASN A 45 -8.68 26.36 -1.23
CA ASN A 45 -8.97 25.67 0.03
C ASN A 45 -9.13 24.17 -0.18
N ASN A 46 -8.60 23.37 0.75
CA ASN A 46 -8.72 21.91 0.69
C ASN A 46 -9.92 21.42 1.49
N THR A 47 -10.64 20.48 0.90
CA THR A 47 -11.76 19.76 1.50
C THR A 47 -11.46 18.26 1.53
N TYR A 48 -12.04 17.53 2.48
CA TYR A 48 -11.75 16.10 2.71
C TYR A 48 -13.04 15.28 2.83
N GLY A 49 -12.91 13.97 2.67
CA GLY A 49 -14.01 13.02 2.86
C GLY A 49 -14.93 12.91 1.63
N PHE A 50 -16.15 12.41 1.82
CA PHE A 50 -17.04 12.00 0.74
C PHE A 50 -17.26 13.06 -0.35
N GLN A 51 -17.44 14.33 0.01
CA GLN A 51 -17.66 15.39 -0.96
C GLN A 51 -16.41 15.64 -1.80
N ALA A 52 -15.24 15.69 -1.16
CA ALA A 52 -13.96 15.89 -1.84
C ALA A 52 -13.68 14.76 -2.83
N VAL A 53 -13.88 13.51 -2.41
CA VAL A 53 -13.74 12.32 -3.27
C VAL A 53 -14.63 12.42 -4.49
N ARG A 54 -15.90 12.78 -4.30
CA ARG A 54 -16.84 12.88 -5.41
C ARG A 54 -16.42 13.95 -6.41
N LEU A 55 -16.07 15.15 -5.92
CA LEU A 55 -15.65 16.26 -6.78
C LEU A 55 -14.34 15.93 -7.51
N LEU A 56 -13.36 15.35 -6.81
CA LEU A 56 -12.10 14.95 -7.42
C LEU A 56 -12.31 13.87 -8.48
N ARG A 57 -13.16 12.86 -8.21
CA ARG A 57 -13.52 11.83 -9.19
C ARG A 57 -14.19 12.44 -10.42
N GLU A 58 -15.11 13.39 -10.25
CA GLU A 58 -15.73 14.09 -11.37
C GLU A 58 -14.66 14.78 -12.24
N ARG A 59 -13.70 15.49 -11.64
CA ARG A 59 -12.57 16.12 -12.38
C ARG A 59 -11.64 15.12 -13.05
N LYS A 60 -11.30 14.01 -12.39
CA LYS A 60 -10.45 12.95 -12.96
C LYS A 60 -11.15 12.14 -14.05
N SER A 61 -12.48 12.04 -13.98
CA SER A 61 -13.27 11.33 -14.98
C SER A 61 -13.23 11.99 -16.36
N GLU A 62 -13.00 13.32 -16.41
CA GLU A 62 -12.79 14.07 -17.66
C GLU A 62 -11.58 13.54 -18.46
N TRP A 63 -10.62 12.90 -17.78
CA TRP A 63 -9.39 12.37 -18.36
C TRP A 63 -9.36 10.84 -18.45
N SER A 64 -10.46 10.16 -18.13
CA SER A 64 -10.52 8.69 -18.18
C SER A 64 -10.48 8.15 -19.60
N GLY A 65 -9.81 7.02 -19.78
CA GLY A 65 -9.61 6.39 -21.08
C GLY A 65 -8.17 5.94 -21.30
N TYR A 66 -7.84 5.62 -22.54
CA TYR A 66 -6.48 5.23 -22.91
C TYR A 66 -5.55 6.45 -22.91
N LEU A 67 -4.43 6.34 -22.19
CA LEU A 67 -3.39 7.36 -22.12
C LEU A 67 -2.54 7.35 -23.40
N THR A 68 -3.08 7.92 -24.47
CA THR A 68 -2.40 8.05 -25.78
C THR A 68 -1.45 9.24 -25.82
N GLU A 69 -0.66 9.33 -26.89
CA GLU A 69 0.15 10.52 -27.21
C GLU A 69 -0.69 11.81 -27.16
N ASP A 70 -1.89 11.80 -27.75
CA ASP A 70 -2.78 12.96 -27.77
C ASP A 70 -3.21 13.39 -26.36
N VAL A 71 -3.46 12.43 -25.47
CA VAL A 71 -3.80 12.71 -24.06
C VAL A 71 -2.60 13.34 -23.33
N PHE A 72 -1.40 12.78 -23.48
CA PHE A 72 -0.19 13.37 -22.89
C PHE A 72 0.09 14.77 -23.45
N ALA A 73 -0.08 14.96 -24.77
CA ALA A 73 0.07 16.25 -25.43
C ALA A 73 -0.94 17.28 -24.90
N ALA A 74 -2.19 16.87 -24.66
CA ALA A 74 -3.21 17.72 -24.06
C ALA A 74 -2.84 18.13 -22.62
N VAL A 75 -2.40 17.19 -21.79
CA VAL A 75 -1.96 17.46 -20.42
C VAL A 75 -0.76 18.41 -20.38
N ILE A 76 0.25 18.23 -21.25
CA ILE A 76 1.41 19.13 -21.33
C ILE A 76 0.96 20.56 -21.68
N LYS A 77 0.07 20.71 -22.69
CA LYS A 77 -0.46 22.02 -23.09
C LYS A 77 -1.24 22.69 -21.97
N GLU A 78 -2.12 21.95 -21.30
CA GLU A 78 -2.96 22.48 -20.23
C GLU A 78 -2.14 22.84 -18.99
N ASN A 79 -1.15 22.01 -18.63
CA ASN A 79 -0.20 22.33 -17.57
C ASN A 79 0.56 23.62 -17.86
N ALA A 80 1.10 23.79 -19.09
CA ALA A 80 1.82 24.99 -19.48
C ALA A 80 0.92 26.24 -19.47
N ALA A 81 -0.35 26.11 -19.88
CA ALA A 81 -1.31 27.21 -19.82
C ALA A 81 -1.61 27.65 -18.38
N ILE A 82 -1.72 26.69 -17.45
CA ILE A 82 -1.93 26.98 -16.02
C ILE A 82 -0.66 27.58 -15.39
N GLU A 83 0.53 27.05 -15.69
CA GLU A 83 1.80 27.60 -15.20
C GLU A 83 2.09 29.02 -15.71
N ALA A 84 1.47 29.42 -16.83
CA ALA A 84 1.59 30.79 -17.33
C ALA A 84 0.83 31.81 -16.47
N THR A 85 -0.15 31.40 -15.65
CA THR A 85 -1.02 32.32 -14.90
C THR A 85 -0.32 33.00 -13.72
N PRO A 86 -0.82 34.15 -13.24
CA PRO A 86 -0.25 34.84 -12.09
C PRO A 86 -0.29 34.00 -10.80
N GLU A 87 -1.33 33.19 -10.63
CA GLU A 87 -1.54 32.35 -9.45
C GLU A 87 -0.44 31.28 -9.34
N ALA A 88 -0.09 30.61 -10.45
CA ALA A 88 0.98 29.60 -10.48
C ALA A 88 2.36 30.20 -10.18
N LYS A 89 2.63 31.41 -10.68
CA LYS A 89 3.89 32.14 -10.46
C LYS A 89 3.99 32.82 -9.09
N SER A 90 2.89 32.83 -8.33
CA SER A 90 2.87 33.42 -7.01
C SER A 90 3.75 32.63 -6.04
N LYS A 91 4.42 33.34 -5.12
CA LYS A 91 5.11 32.72 -3.98
C LYS A 91 4.17 32.40 -2.83
N ASP A 92 2.94 32.87 -2.89
CA ASP A 92 1.91 32.59 -1.91
C ASP A 92 1.31 31.19 -2.17
N PHE A 93 1.30 30.35 -1.14
CA PHE A 93 0.84 28.96 -1.26
C PHE A 93 -0.66 28.89 -1.57
N HIS A 94 -1.46 29.85 -1.08
CA HIS A 94 -2.90 29.88 -1.28
C HIS A 94 -3.22 30.23 -2.73
N GLU A 95 -2.49 31.19 -3.31
CA GLU A 95 -2.57 31.47 -4.75
C GLU A 95 -2.11 30.27 -5.59
N ASN A 96 -1.01 29.60 -5.22
CA ASN A 96 -0.56 28.40 -5.94
C ASN A 96 -1.59 27.27 -5.87
N ASN A 97 -2.30 27.10 -4.75
CA ASN A 97 -3.39 26.13 -4.62
C ASN A 97 -4.53 26.40 -5.62
N LYS A 98 -4.84 27.67 -5.95
CA LYS A 98 -5.84 27.99 -6.98
C LYS A 98 -5.39 27.53 -8.36
N ALA A 99 -4.09 27.61 -8.67
CA ALA A 99 -3.54 27.03 -9.89
C ALA A 99 -3.60 25.50 -9.84
N TYR A 100 -3.26 24.87 -8.71
CA TYR A 100 -3.36 23.43 -8.51
C TYR A 100 -4.79 22.89 -8.65
N ALA A 101 -5.80 23.63 -8.18
CA ALA A 101 -7.21 23.26 -8.33
C ALA A 101 -7.61 23.02 -9.80
N LYS A 102 -6.94 23.70 -10.74
CA LYS A 102 -7.13 23.51 -12.19
C LYS A 102 -6.40 22.27 -12.71
N LYS A 103 -5.35 21.79 -12.03
CA LYS A 103 -4.53 20.63 -12.42
C LYS A 103 -4.97 19.30 -11.82
N GLN A 104 -5.67 19.32 -10.69
CA GLN A 104 -5.98 18.11 -9.92
C GLN A 104 -6.73 17.02 -10.71
N GLY A 105 -7.45 17.39 -11.78
CA GLY A 105 -8.12 16.43 -12.67
C GLY A 105 -7.18 15.56 -13.51
N PHE A 106 -5.98 16.05 -13.81
CA PHE A 106 -4.96 15.33 -14.59
C PHE A 106 -3.67 15.09 -13.80
N SER A 107 -3.70 15.23 -12.47
CA SER A 107 -2.52 15.12 -11.60
C SER A 107 -1.78 13.80 -11.76
N ASP A 108 -2.50 12.68 -11.84
CA ASP A 108 -1.91 11.35 -12.04
C ASP A 108 -1.18 11.23 -13.38
N ILE A 109 -1.77 11.78 -14.45
CA ILE A 109 -1.17 11.78 -15.79
C ILE A 109 0.08 12.67 -15.80
N ARG A 110 0.03 13.79 -15.08
CA ARG A 110 1.20 14.65 -14.85
C ARG A 110 2.30 13.91 -14.11
N ASP A 111 1.98 13.08 -13.13
CA ASP A 111 2.97 12.24 -12.43
C ASP A 111 3.62 11.21 -13.36
N ILE A 112 2.86 10.61 -14.28
CA ILE A 112 3.39 9.71 -15.31
C ILE A 112 4.36 10.45 -16.24
N ILE A 113 3.96 11.63 -16.73
CA ILE A 113 4.80 12.45 -17.61
C ILE A 113 6.10 12.85 -16.88
N ASN A 114 5.99 13.38 -15.66
CA ASN A 114 7.14 13.72 -14.82
C ASN A 114 8.05 12.51 -14.57
N SER A 115 7.47 11.35 -14.28
CA SER A 115 8.22 10.10 -14.07
C SER A 115 8.92 9.63 -15.34
N SER A 116 8.34 9.88 -16.51
CA SER A 116 8.98 9.58 -17.80
C SER A 116 10.11 10.54 -18.15
N LEU A 117 10.02 11.81 -17.74
CA LEU A 117 11.04 12.84 -17.94
C LEU A 117 12.20 12.73 -16.95
N SER A 118 11.96 12.08 -15.80
CA SER A 118 12.96 11.91 -14.74
C SER A 118 13.92 10.75 -15.02
N SER A 119 15.13 10.85 -14.48
CA SER A 119 16.05 9.71 -14.38
C SER A 119 15.41 8.55 -13.61
N PHE A 120 15.81 7.30 -13.90
CA PHE A 120 15.15 6.10 -13.36
C PHE A 120 14.99 6.07 -11.83
N ARG A 121 15.95 6.60 -11.06
CA ARG A 121 15.91 6.61 -9.59
C ARG A 121 15.44 7.93 -8.97
N GLU A 122 15.09 8.89 -9.80
CA GLU A 122 14.68 10.22 -9.38
C GLU A 122 13.21 10.45 -9.71
N TYR A 123 12.66 11.50 -9.12
CA TYR A 123 11.37 12.06 -9.48
C TYR A 123 11.45 13.56 -9.23
N ASN A 124 11.11 14.35 -10.24
CA ASN A 124 11.00 15.79 -10.12
C ASN A 124 9.62 16.26 -10.60
N TYR A 125 8.86 16.79 -9.65
CA TYR A 125 7.47 17.25 -9.82
C TYR A 125 7.31 18.39 -10.84
N TYR A 126 8.37 19.17 -11.09
CA TYR A 126 8.34 20.37 -11.92
C TYR A 126 8.83 20.15 -13.36
N LEU A 127 9.22 18.93 -13.75
CA LEU A 127 9.79 18.69 -15.09
C LEU A 127 8.81 18.99 -16.22
N ILE A 128 7.54 18.66 -16.04
CA ILE A 128 6.48 18.95 -17.01
C ILE A 128 6.30 20.45 -17.29
N ASP A 129 6.73 21.33 -16.37
CA ASP A 129 6.58 22.78 -16.54
C ASP A 129 7.53 23.32 -17.62
N GLY A 130 8.59 22.57 -17.95
CA GLY A 130 9.49 22.82 -19.07
C GLY A 130 9.33 21.85 -20.26
N ALA A 131 8.32 20.97 -20.23
CA ALA A 131 8.14 19.96 -21.27
C ALA A 131 7.61 20.57 -22.59
N ASN A 132 8.08 20.03 -23.71
CA ASN A 132 7.53 20.31 -25.03
C ASN A 132 6.38 19.33 -25.32
N VAL A 133 5.40 19.75 -26.11
CA VAL A 133 4.34 18.85 -26.60
C VAL A 133 4.92 17.62 -27.31
N ASP A 134 6.03 17.74 -28.03
CA ASP A 134 6.70 16.60 -28.68
C ASP A 134 7.23 15.55 -27.69
N ASP A 135 7.38 15.87 -26.40
CA ASP A 135 7.75 14.91 -25.36
C ASP A 135 6.67 13.82 -25.15
N SER A 136 5.42 14.12 -25.50
CA SER A 136 4.29 13.17 -25.41
C SER A 136 4.53 11.87 -26.17
N LYS A 137 5.21 11.94 -27.32
CA LYS A 137 5.57 10.80 -28.18
C LYS A 137 6.43 9.75 -27.47
N TYR A 138 7.21 10.21 -26.50
CA TYR A 138 8.29 9.42 -25.92
C TYR A 138 7.97 8.91 -24.51
N VAL A 139 6.79 9.19 -23.94
CA VAL A 139 6.45 8.85 -22.54
C VAL A 139 6.66 7.36 -22.24
N TYR A 140 6.09 6.47 -23.05
CA TYR A 140 6.25 5.02 -22.86
C TYR A 140 7.65 4.52 -23.22
N GLN A 141 8.26 5.07 -24.28
CA GLN A 141 9.62 4.70 -24.67
C GLN A 141 10.63 5.06 -23.57
N ARG A 142 10.47 6.24 -22.94
CA ARG A 142 11.33 6.73 -21.86
C ARG A 142 11.27 5.83 -20.63
N ARG A 143 10.15 5.16 -20.37
CA ARG A 143 10.07 4.14 -19.31
C ARG A 143 11.11 3.04 -19.48
N ILE A 144 11.32 2.58 -20.71
CA ILE A 144 12.27 1.51 -21.04
C ILE A 144 13.70 2.08 -21.13
N SER A 145 13.88 3.22 -21.81
CA SER A 145 15.21 3.79 -22.00
C SER A 145 15.85 4.24 -20.68
N THR A 146 15.08 4.85 -19.77
CA THR A 146 15.61 5.26 -18.46
C THR A 146 16.05 4.06 -17.62
N LEU A 147 15.32 2.94 -17.64
CA LEU A 147 15.76 1.69 -17.01
C LEU A 147 17.06 1.19 -17.64
N GLN A 148 17.14 1.17 -18.98
CA GLN A 148 18.32 0.71 -19.70
C GLN A 148 19.56 1.57 -19.39
N GLU A 149 19.40 2.90 -19.36
CA GLU A 149 20.45 3.85 -18.98
C GLU A 149 20.90 3.58 -17.54
N TRP A 150 19.97 3.40 -16.61
CA TRP A 150 20.30 3.12 -15.22
C TRP A 150 21.05 1.79 -15.05
N LEU A 151 20.62 0.71 -15.69
CA LEU A 151 21.28 -0.60 -15.64
C LEU A 151 22.71 -0.59 -16.22
N ASN A 152 23.05 0.42 -17.02
CA ASN A 152 24.38 0.63 -17.60
C ASN A 152 25.18 1.74 -16.93
N SER A 153 24.58 2.46 -15.97
CA SER A 153 25.26 3.46 -15.16
C SER A 153 26.31 2.84 -14.22
N ASP A 154 27.28 3.64 -13.79
CA ASP A 154 28.29 3.20 -12.82
C ASP A 154 27.68 2.67 -11.50
N GLU A 155 26.46 3.08 -11.16
CA GLU A 155 25.76 2.64 -9.97
C GLU A 155 25.28 1.18 -10.05
N ALA A 156 24.85 0.73 -11.24
CA ALA A 156 24.17 -0.57 -11.39
C ALA A 156 24.88 -1.53 -12.36
N LYS A 157 25.84 -1.06 -13.15
CA LYS A 157 26.46 -1.85 -14.23
C LYS A 157 27.06 -3.17 -13.75
N ASP A 158 27.65 -3.18 -12.54
CA ASP A 158 28.31 -4.34 -11.93
C ASP A 158 27.42 -5.06 -10.89
N ARG A 159 26.19 -4.57 -10.66
CA ARG A 159 25.27 -5.13 -9.66
C ARG A 159 24.43 -6.29 -10.19
N TYR A 160 24.26 -6.37 -11.51
CA TYR A 160 23.39 -7.33 -12.17
C TYR A 160 24.12 -8.06 -13.29
N SER A 161 23.88 -9.37 -13.42
CA SER A 161 24.37 -10.13 -14.57
C SER A 161 23.68 -9.67 -15.86
N ALA A 162 24.29 -9.98 -17.01
CA ALA A 162 23.67 -9.70 -18.32
C ALA A 162 22.25 -10.30 -18.43
N SER A 163 22.06 -11.53 -17.96
CA SER A 163 20.74 -12.20 -17.95
C SER A 163 19.71 -11.51 -17.04
N GLN A 164 20.12 -10.96 -15.90
CA GLN A 164 19.22 -10.21 -15.03
C GLN A 164 18.79 -8.89 -15.67
N LYS A 165 19.73 -8.18 -16.32
CA LYS A 165 19.43 -6.94 -17.05
C LYS A 165 18.44 -7.20 -18.19
N GLU A 166 18.68 -8.25 -18.96
CA GLU A 166 17.80 -8.66 -20.05
C GLU A 166 16.40 -9.01 -19.53
N PHE A 167 16.30 -9.77 -18.45
CA PHE A 167 15.03 -10.09 -17.79
C PHE A 167 14.25 -8.82 -17.37
N PHE A 168 14.92 -7.83 -16.77
CA PHE A 168 14.24 -6.59 -16.37
C PHE A 168 13.72 -5.80 -17.57
N LEU A 169 14.50 -5.73 -18.65
CA LEU A 169 14.10 -5.04 -19.88
C LEU A 169 12.93 -5.74 -20.57
N GLU A 170 12.97 -7.08 -20.67
CA GLU A 170 11.87 -7.89 -21.20
C GLU A 170 10.57 -7.63 -20.41
N LYS A 171 10.64 -7.66 -19.07
CA LYS A 171 9.49 -7.36 -18.21
C LYS A 171 8.95 -5.94 -18.39
N TYR A 172 9.82 -4.97 -18.64
CA TYR A 172 9.39 -3.61 -18.93
C TYR A 172 8.72 -3.47 -20.30
N GLN A 173 9.12 -4.27 -21.28
CA GLN A 173 8.59 -4.29 -22.64
C GLN A 173 7.26 -5.05 -22.76
N GLU A 174 6.99 -6.00 -21.86
CA GLU A 174 5.71 -6.74 -21.78
C GLU A 174 4.50 -5.87 -21.39
N LEU A 175 4.71 -4.60 -21.01
CA LEU A 175 3.61 -3.71 -20.63
C LEU A 175 2.77 -3.32 -21.86
N ASP A 176 1.50 -3.73 -21.85
CA ASP A 176 0.54 -3.30 -22.86
C ASP A 176 0.30 -1.79 -22.79
N THR A 177 0.60 -1.08 -23.89
CA THR A 177 0.43 0.37 -24.01
C THR A 177 -0.45 0.69 -25.23
N PRO A 178 -1.28 1.75 -25.18
CA PRO A 178 -1.45 2.71 -24.09
C PRO A 178 -2.21 2.13 -22.88
N LEU A 179 -1.90 2.64 -21.69
CA LEU A 179 -2.54 2.24 -20.43
C LEU A 179 -3.97 2.81 -20.36
N TYR A 180 -4.92 2.00 -19.89
CA TYR A 180 -6.24 2.50 -19.53
C TYR A 180 -6.23 3.16 -18.15
N TYR A 181 -6.70 4.40 -18.07
CA TYR A 181 -6.76 5.22 -16.87
C TYR A 181 -8.20 5.52 -16.45
N GLU A 182 -8.42 5.44 -15.15
CA GLU A 182 -9.63 5.83 -14.43
C GLU A 182 -9.19 6.29 -13.03
N ASP A 183 -10.03 7.07 -12.34
CA ASP A 183 -9.80 7.43 -10.95
C ASP A 183 -9.68 6.16 -10.07
N ALA A 184 -8.47 5.93 -9.54
CA ALA A 184 -8.14 4.83 -8.64
C ALA A 184 -7.69 5.33 -7.25
N ASP A 185 -8.01 6.56 -6.88
CA ASP A 185 -7.49 7.18 -5.64
C ASP A 185 -7.90 6.42 -4.37
N GLY A 186 -9.09 5.79 -4.37
CA GLY A 186 -9.51 4.90 -3.30
C GLY A 186 -8.57 3.71 -3.09
N TRP A 187 -8.08 3.10 -4.18
CA TRP A 187 -7.11 2.00 -4.12
C TRP A 187 -5.71 2.47 -3.76
N LYS A 188 -5.27 3.61 -4.29
CA LYS A 188 -3.97 4.20 -3.94
C LYS A 188 -3.90 4.51 -2.45
N ALA A 189 -4.93 5.18 -1.91
CA ALA A 189 -5.04 5.48 -0.48
C ALA A 189 -5.09 4.20 0.38
N LEU A 190 -5.86 3.20 -0.06
CA LEU A 190 -5.96 1.91 0.61
C LEU A 190 -4.58 1.26 0.74
N LEU A 191 -3.85 1.15 -0.37
CA LEU A 191 -2.55 0.50 -0.46
C LEU A 191 -1.48 1.27 0.31
N GLU A 192 -1.42 2.59 0.19
CA GLU A 192 -0.47 3.47 0.88
C GLU A 192 -0.48 3.24 2.39
N TYR A 193 -1.67 3.21 3.01
CA TYR A 193 -1.82 3.03 4.45
C TYR A 193 -1.98 1.55 4.88
N SER A 194 -2.09 0.61 3.93
CA SER A 194 -2.19 -0.82 4.22
C SER A 194 -0.96 -1.35 4.96
N GLN A 195 0.23 -0.87 4.59
CA GLN A 195 1.48 -1.28 5.25
C GLN A 195 1.50 -0.85 6.71
N THR A 196 1.07 0.38 7.01
CA THR A 196 1.04 0.91 8.38
C THR A 196 0.06 0.13 9.27
N ILE A 197 -1.18 -0.07 8.82
CA ILE A 197 -2.17 -0.80 9.62
C ILE A 197 -1.74 -2.25 9.86
N ILE A 198 -1.15 -2.90 8.85
CA ILE A 198 -0.65 -4.25 8.97
C ILE A 198 0.51 -4.31 9.96
N MET A 199 1.51 -3.44 9.83
CA MET A 199 2.67 -3.42 10.72
C MET A 199 2.26 -3.25 12.19
N LEU A 200 1.35 -2.31 12.47
CA LEU A 200 0.85 -2.07 13.82
C LEU A 200 -0.01 -3.23 14.35
N THR A 201 -0.83 -3.83 13.48
CA THR A 201 -1.61 -5.04 13.82
C THR A 201 -0.69 -6.19 14.18
N MET A 202 0.38 -6.41 13.41
CA MET A 202 1.39 -7.44 13.65
C MET A 202 2.08 -7.23 15.00
N LEU A 203 2.44 -5.99 15.33
CA LEU A 203 3.05 -5.65 16.61
C LEU A 203 2.15 -6.04 17.79
N ILE A 204 0.85 -5.70 17.75
CA ILE A 204 -0.09 -6.04 18.82
C ILE A 204 -0.36 -7.55 18.87
N LEU A 205 -0.50 -8.20 17.71
CA LEU A 205 -0.70 -9.65 17.65
C LEU A 205 0.49 -10.40 18.23
N SER A 206 1.72 -9.93 18.04
CA SER A 206 2.91 -10.54 18.66
C SER A 206 2.81 -10.59 20.18
N PHE A 207 2.31 -9.52 20.81
CA PHE A 207 2.10 -9.45 22.26
C PHE A 207 1.02 -10.45 22.72
N LEU A 208 -0.08 -10.58 21.97
CA LEU A 208 -1.13 -11.56 22.27
C LEU A 208 -0.63 -13.00 22.19
N VAL A 209 0.25 -13.30 21.22
CA VAL A 209 0.85 -14.63 21.06
C VAL A 209 1.78 -14.98 22.21
N CYS A 210 2.63 -14.05 22.64
CA CYS A 210 3.48 -14.24 23.82
C CYS A 210 2.66 -14.54 25.09
N GLY A 211 1.44 -14.00 25.18
CA GLY A 211 0.52 -14.22 26.30
C GLY A 211 -0.16 -15.61 26.37
N ILE A 212 0.00 -16.47 25.37
CA ILE A 212 -0.70 -17.77 25.29
C ILE A 212 -0.22 -18.79 26.34
N PHE A 213 1.08 -18.78 26.64
CA PHE A 213 1.70 -19.69 27.60
C PHE A 213 2.03 -19.02 28.94
N SER A 214 2.05 -17.68 29.00
CA SER A 214 2.45 -16.94 30.21
C SER A 214 1.54 -17.17 31.42
N GLY A 215 0.28 -17.57 31.19
CA GLY A 215 -0.68 -17.84 32.25
C GLY A 215 -0.32 -19.04 33.12
N GLU A 216 0.21 -20.09 32.52
CA GLU A 216 0.57 -21.33 33.18
C GLU A 216 1.83 -21.15 34.03
N TYR A 217 2.79 -20.35 33.55
CA TYR A 217 3.97 -19.94 34.30
C TYR A 217 3.60 -19.06 35.50
N GLN A 218 2.74 -18.05 35.31
CA GLN A 218 2.30 -17.18 36.41
C GLN A 218 1.56 -17.94 37.51
N LEU A 219 0.79 -18.96 37.14
CA LEU A 219 0.05 -19.80 38.09
C LEU A 219 0.89 -20.96 38.66
N LYS A 220 2.17 -21.07 38.31
CA LYS A 220 3.07 -22.20 38.67
C LYS A 220 2.44 -23.57 38.36
N ALA A 221 1.60 -23.61 37.33
CA ALA A 221 0.88 -24.80 36.89
C ALA A 221 1.60 -25.49 35.71
N ASP A 222 2.72 -24.93 35.28
CA ASP A 222 3.58 -25.44 34.21
C ASP A 222 4.12 -26.84 34.54
N ALA A 223 4.59 -27.09 35.75
CA ALA A 223 5.06 -28.42 36.17
C ALA A 223 3.95 -29.48 36.09
N VAL A 224 2.71 -29.13 36.45
CA VAL A 224 1.54 -30.03 36.35
C VAL A 224 1.11 -30.20 34.89
N PHE A 225 1.16 -29.12 34.10
CA PHE A 225 0.80 -29.15 32.68
C PHE A 225 1.76 -30.01 31.86
N PHE A 226 3.08 -29.86 32.07
CA PHE A 226 4.10 -30.60 31.34
C PHE A 226 4.38 -32.00 31.88
N SER A 227 3.94 -32.35 33.10
CA SER A 227 4.08 -33.73 33.61
C SER A 227 3.04 -34.70 33.03
N THR A 228 1.92 -34.21 32.51
CA THR A 228 0.87 -35.06 31.91
C THR A 228 1.10 -35.31 30.41
N ALA A 229 0.84 -36.55 29.95
CA ALA A 229 0.95 -36.90 28.53
C ALA A 229 -0.01 -36.09 27.64
N GLU A 230 -1.20 -35.81 28.16
CA GLU A 230 -2.24 -35.03 27.48
C GLU A 230 -1.91 -33.53 27.44
N GLY A 231 -1.29 -32.98 28.49
CA GLY A 231 -0.80 -31.59 28.50
C GLY A 231 0.33 -31.38 27.47
N ARG A 232 1.34 -32.26 27.47
CA ARG A 232 2.46 -32.22 26.51
C ARG A 232 2.03 -32.41 25.06
N ARG A 233 1.00 -33.21 24.78
CA ARG A 233 0.59 -33.51 23.39
C ARG A 233 -0.63 -32.71 22.94
N LYS A 234 -1.78 -32.88 23.61
CA LYS A 234 -3.04 -32.24 23.20
C LYS A 234 -3.12 -30.78 23.68
N GLY A 235 -2.62 -30.48 24.87
CA GLY A 235 -2.59 -29.12 25.44
C GLY A 235 -1.74 -28.15 24.62
N ILE A 236 -0.49 -28.52 24.34
CA ILE A 236 0.41 -27.72 23.49
C ILE A 236 -0.20 -27.49 22.10
N ARG A 237 -0.69 -28.55 21.43
CA ARG A 237 -1.35 -28.43 20.11
C ARG A 237 -2.58 -27.52 20.15
N ALA A 238 -3.40 -27.62 21.19
CA ALA A 238 -4.58 -26.78 21.33
C ALA A 238 -4.24 -25.30 21.51
N LYS A 239 -3.19 -24.98 22.27
CA LYS A 239 -2.68 -23.60 22.44
C LYS A 239 -2.10 -23.03 21.15
N MET A 240 -1.32 -23.83 20.41
CA MET A 240 -0.78 -23.43 19.10
C MET A 240 -1.90 -23.17 18.09
N LEU A 241 -2.85 -24.09 17.98
CA LEU A 241 -3.98 -23.92 17.08
C LEU A 241 -4.84 -22.72 17.48
N ALA A 242 -5.03 -22.48 18.77
CA ALA A 242 -5.74 -21.31 19.27
C ALA A 242 -5.03 -20.01 18.88
N GLY A 243 -3.70 -19.95 19.02
CA GLY A 243 -2.90 -18.80 18.60
C GLY A 243 -2.99 -18.55 17.10
N LEU A 244 -2.79 -19.59 16.29
CA LEU A 244 -2.86 -19.49 14.83
C LEU A 244 -4.23 -19.03 14.34
N VAL A 245 -5.30 -19.63 14.86
CA VAL A 245 -6.68 -19.24 14.51
C VAL A 245 -6.98 -17.81 14.95
N MET A 246 -6.58 -17.42 16.16
CA MET A 246 -6.78 -16.08 16.68
C MET A 246 -6.09 -15.03 15.80
N ILE A 247 -4.81 -15.24 15.51
CA ILE A 247 -4.02 -14.36 14.64
C ILE A 247 -4.68 -14.21 13.28
N THR A 248 -5.03 -15.32 12.65
CA THR A 248 -5.63 -15.33 11.31
C THR A 248 -6.93 -14.53 11.27
N ILE A 249 -7.82 -14.78 12.24
CA ILE A 249 -9.12 -14.10 12.31
C ILE A 249 -8.94 -12.60 12.58
N VAL A 250 -8.11 -12.22 13.54
CA VAL A 250 -7.93 -10.82 13.92
C VAL A 250 -7.21 -10.05 12.80
N TYR A 251 -6.20 -10.64 12.16
CA TYR A 251 -5.50 -10.04 11.01
C TYR A 251 -6.46 -9.79 9.85
N TRP A 252 -7.16 -10.84 9.38
CA TRP A 252 -8.11 -10.68 8.27
C TRP A 252 -9.28 -9.79 8.63
N GLY A 253 -9.75 -9.83 9.88
CA GLY A 253 -10.76 -8.89 10.39
C GLY A 253 -10.29 -7.44 10.26
N MET A 254 -9.06 -7.13 10.68
CA MET A 254 -8.47 -5.80 10.54
C MET A 254 -8.35 -5.37 9.07
N VAL A 255 -7.80 -6.24 8.20
CA VAL A 255 -7.63 -5.95 6.77
C VAL A 255 -8.98 -5.70 6.09
N ILE A 256 -9.97 -6.57 6.33
CA ILE A 256 -11.31 -6.45 5.71
C ILE A 256 -12.02 -5.21 6.22
N ILE A 257 -12.07 -4.98 7.54
CA ILE A 257 -12.80 -3.83 8.09
C ILE A 257 -12.15 -2.52 7.62
N TYR A 258 -10.81 -2.43 7.64
CA TYR A 258 -10.09 -1.29 7.09
C TYR A 258 -10.43 -1.05 5.61
N SER A 259 -10.40 -2.11 4.81
CA SER A 259 -10.68 -2.00 3.37
C SER A 259 -12.12 -1.56 3.10
N LEU A 260 -13.08 -2.08 3.88
CA LEU A 260 -14.49 -1.68 3.79
C LEU A 260 -14.69 -0.20 4.20
N VAL A 261 -13.99 0.27 5.23
CA VAL A 261 -14.08 1.69 5.64
C VAL A 261 -13.48 2.60 4.58
N VAL A 262 -12.26 2.32 4.11
CA VAL A 262 -11.57 3.17 3.13
C VAL A 262 -12.29 3.15 1.78
N LEU A 263 -12.55 1.98 1.21
CA LEU A 263 -13.24 1.88 -0.09
C LEU A 263 -14.72 2.25 0.00
N GLY A 264 -15.34 2.09 1.16
CA GLY A 264 -16.71 2.57 1.40
C GLY A 264 -16.83 4.10 1.36
N ILE A 265 -15.74 4.81 1.71
CA ILE A 265 -15.70 6.28 1.70
C ILE A 265 -15.14 6.82 0.37
N LEU A 266 -14.01 6.26 -0.08
CA LEU A 266 -13.28 6.73 -1.27
C LEU A 266 -13.80 6.10 -2.58
N GLY A 267 -14.55 5.00 -2.51
CA GLY A 267 -15.05 4.25 -3.66
C GLY A 267 -14.07 3.20 -4.20
N THR A 268 -14.55 2.41 -5.16
CA THR A 268 -13.86 1.24 -5.72
C THR A 268 -13.54 1.37 -7.22
N SER A 269 -13.71 2.56 -7.81
CA SER A 269 -13.36 2.84 -9.21
C SER A 269 -11.88 2.57 -9.49
N GLY A 270 -11.55 2.30 -10.75
CA GLY A 270 -10.16 2.07 -11.15
C GLY A 270 -9.51 0.79 -10.58
N TRP A 271 -10.27 -0.15 -10.03
CA TRP A 271 -9.74 -1.41 -9.47
C TRP A 271 -8.97 -2.26 -10.50
N ASN A 272 -9.39 -2.19 -11.77
CA ASN A 272 -8.80 -2.91 -12.90
C ASN A 272 -7.76 -2.07 -13.66
N CYS A 273 -7.45 -0.85 -13.19
CA CYS A 273 -6.39 -0.05 -13.80
C CYS A 273 -5.01 -0.65 -13.46
N PRO A 274 -4.05 -0.61 -14.40
CA PRO A 274 -2.67 -1.00 -14.14
C PRO A 274 -2.06 -0.11 -13.06
N ILE A 275 -1.29 -0.68 -12.13
CA ILE A 275 -0.62 0.10 -11.07
C ILE A 275 0.32 1.18 -11.62
N GLN A 276 0.82 0.98 -12.85
CA GLN A 276 1.66 1.92 -13.60
C GLN A 276 1.01 3.28 -13.86
N THR A 277 -0.30 3.41 -13.68
CA THR A 277 -0.98 4.71 -13.76
C THR A 277 -0.78 5.58 -12.51
N SER A 278 -0.13 5.06 -11.47
CA SER A 278 0.27 5.81 -10.27
C SER A 278 1.76 6.12 -10.26
N LEU A 279 2.12 7.20 -9.55
CA LEU A 279 3.51 7.61 -9.32
C LEU A 279 4.39 6.45 -8.82
N TYR A 280 3.94 5.73 -7.79
CA TYR A 280 4.70 4.63 -7.18
C TYR A 280 4.74 3.38 -8.07
N GLY A 281 3.69 3.14 -8.86
CA GLY A 281 3.60 1.96 -9.71
C GLY A 281 4.26 2.10 -11.08
N TRP A 282 4.58 3.33 -11.55
CA TRP A 282 5.20 3.56 -12.88
C TRP A 282 6.43 2.67 -13.13
N LYS A 283 7.26 2.51 -12.09
CA LYS A 283 8.51 1.73 -12.12
C LYS A 283 8.32 0.25 -11.75
N SER A 284 7.08 -0.21 -11.56
CA SER A 284 6.81 -1.62 -11.23
C SER A 284 7.15 -2.54 -12.39
N LEU A 285 7.82 -3.65 -12.09
CA LEU A 285 8.09 -4.74 -13.04
C LEU A 285 6.84 -5.59 -13.36
N TYR A 286 5.80 -5.48 -12.52
CA TYR A 286 4.63 -6.34 -12.60
C TYR A 286 3.47 -5.61 -13.28
N ASN A 287 2.97 -6.18 -14.36
CA ASN A 287 1.81 -5.68 -15.11
C ASN A 287 0.54 -6.22 -14.44
N ILE A 288 0.23 -5.67 -13.28
CA ILE A 288 -0.91 -6.07 -12.45
C ILE A 288 -1.83 -4.88 -12.22
N THR A 289 -3.07 -5.18 -11.88
CA THR A 289 -4.08 -4.21 -11.50
C THR A 289 -3.97 -3.82 -10.02
N PHE A 290 -4.58 -2.69 -9.64
CA PHE A 290 -4.66 -2.30 -8.22
C PHE A 290 -5.32 -3.36 -7.33
N PHE A 291 -6.34 -4.05 -7.85
CA PHE A 291 -6.98 -5.14 -7.11
C PHE A 291 -6.06 -6.34 -6.91
N GLU A 292 -5.29 -6.72 -7.93
CA GLU A 292 -4.32 -7.81 -7.83
C GLU A 292 -3.17 -7.46 -6.88
N ASP A 293 -2.69 -6.21 -6.89
CA ASP A 293 -1.69 -5.73 -5.93
C ASP A 293 -2.20 -5.81 -4.49
N TYR A 294 -3.46 -5.39 -4.25
CA TYR A 294 -4.10 -5.53 -2.94
C TYR A 294 -4.20 -7.00 -2.48
N LEU A 295 -4.61 -7.91 -3.36
CA LEU A 295 -4.68 -9.34 -3.04
C LEU A 295 -3.29 -9.93 -2.78
N GLY A 296 -2.30 -9.58 -3.60
CA GLY A 296 -0.92 -10.03 -3.45
C GLY A 296 -0.29 -9.57 -2.14
N SER A 297 -0.41 -8.28 -1.85
CA SER A 297 0.11 -7.63 -0.65
C SER A 297 -0.52 -8.20 0.62
N SER A 298 -1.85 -8.36 0.67
CA SER A 298 -2.53 -8.96 1.82
C SER A 298 -2.21 -10.45 2.02
N ALA A 299 -2.12 -11.23 0.94
CA ALA A 299 -1.84 -12.67 1.01
C ALA A 299 -0.38 -12.98 1.40
N PHE A 300 0.59 -12.22 0.86
CA PHE A 300 2.01 -12.40 1.16
C PHE A 300 2.29 -12.24 2.67
N ILE A 301 1.67 -11.25 3.28
CA ILE A 301 1.86 -10.91 4.69
C ILE A 301 1.23 -11.99 5.59
N SER A 302 0.04 -12.48 5.23
CA SER A 302 -0.60 -13.60 5.94
C SER A 302 0.27 -14.85 5.96
N LYS A 303 0.91 -15.20 4.82
CA LYS A 303 1.82 -16.36 4.72
C LYS A 303 3.06 -16.22 5.60
N THR A 304 3.69 -15.05 5.60
CA THR A 304 4.85 -14.77 6.45
C THR A 304 4.50 -14.89 7.94
N MET A 305 3.30 -14.45 8.32
CA MET A 305 2.82 -14.55 9.70
C MET A 305 2.61 -16.00 10.15
N VAL A 306 1.97 -16.81 9.31
CA VAL A 306 1.77 -18.25 9.58
C VAL A 306 3.12 -18.96 9.68
N PHE A 307 4.09 -18.60 8.83
CA PHE A 307 5.43 -19.16 8.89
C PHE A 307 6.12 -18.84 10.22
N CYS A 308 6.20 -17.57 10.63
CA CYS A 308 6.86 -17.16 11.88
C CYS A 308 6.24 -17.84 13.11
N THR A 309 4.91 -17.93 13.16
CA THR A 309 4.19 -18.56 14.28
C THR A 309 4.33 -20.08 14.29
N SER A 310 4.55 -20.72 13.14
CA SER A 310 4.82 -22.16 13.03
C SER A 310 6.25 -22.56 13.37
N VAL A 311 7.22 -21.64 13.25
CA VAL A 311 8.64 -21.88 13.56
C VAL A 311 8.93 -21.64 15.04
N TRP A 312 8.25 -20.69 15.68
CA TRP A 312 8.38 -20.36 17.12
C TRP A 312 8.40 -21.59 18.07
N PRO A 313 7.52 -22.59 17.91
CA PRO A 313 7.53 -23.81 18.73
C PRO A 313 8.84 -24.60 18.74
N ARG A 314 9.52 -24.68 17.59
CA ARG A 314 10.73 -25.49 17.43
C ARG A 314 11.90 -24.92 18.24
N VAL A 315 11.93 -23.60 18.39
CA VAL A 315 12.93 -22.89 19.19
C VAL A 315 12.65 -23.07 20.69
N THR A 316 11.38 -23.01 21.11
CA THR A 316 11.01 -23.22 22.52
C THR A 316 11.14 -24.67 22.99
N GLN A 317 10.89 -25.67 22.13
CA GLN A 317 11.13 -27.08 22.46
C GLN A 317 12.63 -27.40 22.58
N PHE A 318 13.48 -26.77 21.75
CA PHE A 318 14.94 -26.93 21.85
C PHE A 318 15.49 -26.49 23.22
N HIS A 319 14.87 -25.49 23.85
CA HIS A 319 15.27 -25.07 25.20
C HIS A 319 14.76 -25.98 26.31
N SER A 320 13.61 -26.65 26.14
CA SER A 320 13.07 -27.55 27.18
C SER A 320 13.71 -28.94 27.20
N ASP A 321 14.31 -29.39 26.09
CA ASP A 321 14.98 -30.70 26.01
C ASP A 321 16.42 -30.67 26.59
N HIS A 322 16.91 -29.49 26.99
CA HIS A 322 18.26 -29.27 27.54
C HIS A 322 18.30 -28.75 28.99
N THR A 323 17.17 -28.78 29.71
CA THR A 323 17.07 -28.45 31.15
C THR A 323 16.34 -29.54 31.90
#